data_AF-A0A4Q0IJS8-F1
#
_entry.id   AF-A0A4Q0IJS8-F1
#
_cell.length_a   1.000
_cell.length_b   1.000
_cell.length_c   1.000
_cell.angle_alpha   90.00
_cell.angle_beta   90.00
_cell.angle_gamma   90.00
#
_symmetry.space_group_name_H-M   'P 1'
#
loop_
_entity.id
_entity.type
_entity.pdbx_description
1 polymer ?
#
loop_
_entity_poly.entity_id
_entity_poly.type
_entity_poly.pdbx_seq_one_letter_code
_entity_poly.pdbx_strand_id
1 'polypeptide(L)'
;MEIGVCDVNSAFISNNFLFTCFSGAFASILVLIATEAYRFVQTKKALEQFLFGQLVFIYGQLQIANTNIHNFLSGNKLVAENLLEYLSISIKQITPSLRSLDYNPVIPNNRARVIKNIIIRLFSSEIPQLESLAGDCIYLPIAINTDKLEALQNGEPNPVVMSLSPNTNKTLKLLNDDILRLKALILIDITELNAVCDNRFHWNNIERQITQVPTPDSSLTGFWARYDKSQK
;
A
#
# COMPACT_ATOMS: atom_id res chain seq x y z
N MET A 1 44.57 -7.39 46.12
CA MET A 1 43.90 -8.70 46.28
C MET A 1 43.32 -9.04 44.93
N GLU A 2 44.15 -9.60 44.07
CA GLU A 2 43.76 -10.04 42.73
C GLU A 2 42.90 -11.29 42.89
N ILE A 3 41.73 -11.28 42.23
CA ILE A 3 40.79 -12.39 42.27
C ILE A 3 41.42 -13.49 41.42
N GLY A 4 42.08 -14.44 42.10
CA GLY A 4 42.75 -15.59 41.47
C GLY A 4 41.74 -16.49 40.77
N VAL A 5 41.58 -16.29 39.47
CA VAL A 5 40.88 -17.22 38.58
C VAL A 5 41.95 -17.85 37.68
N CYS A 6 42.50 -18.96 38.14
CA CYS A 6 43.42 -19.88 37.44
C CYS A 6 44.75 -19.26 36.94
N ASP A 7 45.82 -19.44 37.71
CA ASP A 7 47.19 -19.12 37.27
C ASP A 7 47.77 -20.31 36.48
N VAL A 8 47.74 -20.23 35.14
CA VAL A 8 48.35 -21.21 34.24
C VAL A 8 49.59 -20.57 33.61
N ASN A 9 50.59 -20.23 34.44
CA ASN A 9 51.90 -19.85 33.94
C ASN A 9 52.74 -21.11 33.64
N SER A 10 52.53 -21.66 32.45
CA SER A 10 53.33 -22.76 31.88
C SER A 10 54.47 -22.20 31.02
N ALA A 11 55.54 -22.98 30.84
CA ALA A 11 56.65 -22.63 29.93
C ALA A 11 56.21 -22.43 28.47
N PHE A 12 55.00 -22.86 28.09
CA PHE A 12 54.49 -22.81 26.72
C PHE A 12 53.30 -21.87 26.51
N ILE A 13 52.50 -21.57 27.53
CA ILE A 13 51.30 -20.73 27.44
C ILE A 13 51.25 -19.85 28.70
N SER A 14 51.22 -18.53 28.49
CA SER A 14 51.06 -17.54 29.57
C SER A 14 49.59 -17.12 29.70
N ASN A 15 49.21 -16.68 30.90
CA ASN A 15 47.88 -16.11 31.14
C ASN A 15 47.61 -14.89 30.24
N ASN A 16 48.64 -14.11 29.89
CA ASN A 16 48.53 -12.97 28.98
C ASN A 16 48.18 -13.41 27.55
N PHE A 17 48.72 -14.54 27.08
CA PHE A 17 48.36 -15.11 25.78
C PHE A 17 46.91 -15.60 25.78
N LEU A 18 46.49 -16.35 26.81
CA LEU A 18 45.10 -16.80 26.94
C LEU A 18 44.13 -15.63 27.03
N PHE A 19 44.43 -14.62 27.85
CA PHE A 19 43.60 -13.43 27.98
C PHE A 19 43.44 -12.70 26.64
N THR A 20 44.53 -12.54 25.88
CA THR A 20 44.49 -11.89 24.55
C THR A 20 43.64 -12.69 23.56
N CYS A 21 43.79 -14.01 23.52
CA CYS A 21 42.99 -14.88 22.65
C CYS A 21 41.50 -14.85 23.02
N PHE A 22 41.17 -14.98 24.31
CA PHE A 22 39.78 -14.94 24.78
C PHE A 22 39.16 -13.55 24.63
N SER A 23 39.90 -12.47 24.89
CA SER A 23 39.42 -11.11 24.68
C SER A 23 39.18 -10.82 23.20
N GLY A 24 40.05 -11.31 22.31
CA GLY A 24 39.88 -11.17 20.86
C GLY A 24 38.68 -11.96 20.33
N ALA A 25 38.52 -13.20 20.76
CA ALA A 25 37.37 -14.04 20.40
C ALA A 25 36.06 -13.45 20.94
N PHE A 26 36.04 -13.02 22.20
CA PHE A 26 34.86 -12.42 22.82
C PHE A 26 34.49 -11.08 22.18
N ALA A 27 35.46 -10.21 21.89
CA ALA A 27 35.22 -8.97 21.17
C ALA A 27 34.62 -9.22 19.78
N SER A 28 35.11 -10.21 19.05
CA SER A 28 34.60 -10.57 17.73
C SER A 28 33.15 -11.07 17.79
N ILE A 29 32.83 -11.94 18.76
CA ILE A 29 31.46 -12.43 18.98
C ILE A 29 30.53 -11.28 19.38
N LEU A 30 30.97 -10.39 20.27
CA LEU A 30 30.17 -9.25 20.71
C LEU A 30 29.86 -8.31 19.54
N VAL A 31 30.86 -7.98 18.72
CA VAL A 31 30.66 -7.15 17.52
C VAL A 31 29.69 -7.82 16.54
N LEU A 32 29.78 -9.13 16.32
CA LEU A 32 28.82 -9.87 15.49
C LEU A 32 27.40 -9.79 16.03
N ILE A 33 27.21 -10.03 17.33
CA ILE A 33 25.89 -9.96 17.99
C ILE A 33 25.32 -8.53 17.89
N ALA A 34 26.13 -7.51 18.15
CA ALA A 34 25.71 -6.12 18.05
C ALA A 34 25.33 -5.73 16.62
N THR A 35 26.10 -6.19 15.64
CA THR A 35 25.83 -5.95 14.21
C THR A 35 24.55 -6.64 13.77
N GLU A 36 24.33 -7.90 14.18
CA GLU A 36 23.13 -8.65 13.81
C GLU A 36 21.89 -8.09 14.50
N ALA A 37 21.99 -7.68 15.78
CA ALA A 37 20.91 -6.99 16.48
C ALA A 37 20.55 -5.66 15.80
N TYR A 38 21.54 -4.90 15.36
CA TYR A 38 21.32 -3.66 14.62
C TYR A 38 20.65 -3.92 13.26
N ARG A 39 21.15 -4.89 12.49
CA ARG A 39 20.59 -5.30 11.20
C ARG A 39 19.14 -5.76 11.36
N PHE A 40 18.84 -6.54 12.38
CA PHE A 40 17.50 -6.99 12.70
C PHE A 40 16.53 -5.81 12.92
N VAL A 41 16.95 -4.82 13.72
CA VAL A 41 16.13 -3.60 13.96
C VAL A 41 15.91 -2.81 12.67
N GLN A 42 16.92 -2.71 11.80
CA GLN A 42 16.78 -2.05 10.50
C GLN A 42 15.80 -2.79 9.60
N THR A 43 15.94 -4.10 9.43
CA THR A 43 15.06 -4.91 8.59
C THR A 43 13.61 -4.84 9.08
N LYS A 44 13.39 -4.88 10.40
CA LYS A 44 12.06 -4.70 10.98
C LYS A 44 11.45 -3.35 10.61
N LYS A 45 12.19 -2.24 10.76
CA LYS A 45 11.69 -0.90 10.40
C LYS A 45 11.39 -0.80 8.91
N ALA A 46 12.25 -1.37 8.06
CA ALA A 46 12.06 -1.41 6.62
C ALA A 46 10.78 -2.17 6.24
N LEU A 47 10.53 -3.31 6.88
CA LEU A 47 9.30 -4.10 6.71
C LEU A 47 8.05 -3.30 7.09
N GLU A 48 8.04 -2.69 8.27
CA GLU A 48 6.92 -1.85 8.73
C GLU A 48 6.65 -0.69 7.76
N GLN A 49 7.71 -0.03 7.29
CA GLN A 49 7.60 1.09 6.37
C GLN A 49 7.15 0.67 4.98
N PHE A 50 7.63 -0.47 4.48
CA PHE A 50 7.19 -1.04 3.22
C PHE A 50 5.70 -1.40 3.29
N LEU A 51 5.27 -2.13 4.32
CA LEU A 51 3.88 -2.53 4.50
C LEU A 51 2.97 -1.30 4.59
N PHE A 52 3.33 -0.31 5.42
CA PHE A 52 2.58 0.93 5.53
C PHE A 52 2.49 1.66 4.17
N GLY A 53 3.61 1.79 3.46
CA GLY A 53 3.66 2.45 2.16
C GLY A 53 2.74 1.80 1.12
N GLN A 54 2.76 0.46 1.03
CA GLN A 54 1.91 -0.27 0.08
C GLN A 54 0.42 -0.14 0.42
N LEU A 55 0.05 -0.28 1.71
CA LEU A 55 -1.34 -0.14 2.14
C LEU A 55 -1.88 1.27 1.88
N VAL A 56 -1.10 2.31 2.22
CA VAL A 56 -1.46 3.71 1.95
C VAL A 56 -1.61 3.98 0.46
N PHE A 57 -0.73 3.42 -0.37
CA PHE A 57 -0.84 3.58 -1.81
C PHE A 57 -2.13 2.95 -2.35
N ILE A 58 -2.43 1.70 -1.97
CA ILE A 58 -3.69 1.03 -2.37
C ILE A 58 -4.89 1.83 -1.90
N TYR A 59 -4.90 2.28 -0.64
CA TYR A 59 -5.96 3.11 -0.09
C TYR A 59 -6.17 4.39 -0.91
N GLY A 60 -5.09 5.07 -1.28
CA GLY A 60 -5.14 6.26 -2.14
C GLY A 60 -5.78 5.97 -3.49
N GLN A 61 -5.40 4.86 -4.15
CA GLN A 61 -6.00 4.47 -5.44
C GLN A 61 -7.50 4.15 -5.32
N LEU A 62 -7.89 3.43 -4.28
CA LEU A 62 -9.31 3.14 -4.00
C LEU A 62 -10.10 4.42 -3.72
N GLN A 63 -9.52 5.37 -2.97
CA GLN A 63 -10.15 6.65 -2.68
C GLN A 63 -10.33 7.50 -3.95
N ILE A 64 -9.33 7.54 -4.83
CA ILE A 64 -9.42 8.24 -6.13
C ILE A 64 -10.52 7.62 -6.98
N ALA A 65 -10.54 6.28 -7.11
CA ALA A 65 -11.55 5.58 -7.89
C ALA A 65 -12.97 5.83 -7.37
N ASN A 66 -13.19 5.71 -6.05
CA ASN A 66 -14.47 6.00 -5.42
C ASN A 66 -14.92 7.46 -5.65
N THR A 67 -14.01 8.42 -5.49
CA THR A 67 -14.31 9.85 -5.71
C THR A 67 -14.70 10.11 -7.16
N ASN A 68 -13.96 9.53 -8.11
CA ASN A 68 -14.25 9.66 -9.52
C ASN A 68 -15.61 9.06 -9.87
N ILE A 69 -15.88 7.81 -9.48
CA ILE A 69 -17.18 7.16 -9.74
C ILE A 69 -18.32 7.99 -9.15
N HIS A 70 -18.18 8.46 -7.91
CA HIS A 70 -19.18 9.31 -7.27
C HIS A 70 -19.43 10.61 -8.05
N ASN A 71 -18.37 11.26 -8.54
CA ASN A 71 -18.46 12.47 -9.36
C ASN A 71 -19.11 12.25 -10.73
N PHE A 72 -18.95 11.06 -11.33
CA PHE A 72 -19.65 10.70 -12.55
C PHE A 72 -21.12 10.41 -12.29
N LEU A 73 -21.44 9.64 -11.24
CA LEU A 73 -22.81 9.28 -10.88
C LEU A 73 -23.67 10.49 -10.45
N SER A 74 -23.08 11.48 -9.77
CA SER A 74 -23.79 12.68 -9.32
C SER A 74 -24.12 13.68 -10.44
N GLY A 75 -23.33 13.70 -11.51
CA GLY A 75 -23.42 14.73 -12.55
C GLY A 75 -23.97 14.27 -13.91
N ASN A 76 -24.41 13.01 -14.05
CA ASN A 76 -24.74 12.39 -15.34
C ASN A 76 -23.72 12.76 -16.44
N LYS A 77 -22.45 12.38 -16.25
CA LYS A 77 -21.33 12.79 -17.09
C LYS A 77 -20.91 11.67 -18.05
N LEU A 78 -20.25 12.05 -19.14
CA LEU A 78 -19.63 11.09 -20.07
C LEU A 78 -18.56 10.28 -19.33
N VAL A 79 -18.66 8.95 -19.40
CA VAL A 79 -17.76 8.04 -18.70
C VAL A 79 -16.66 7.58 -19.65
N ALA A 80 -15.40 7.77 -19.26
CA ALA A 80 -14.27 7.27 -20.02
C ALA A 80 -14.10 5.76 -19.80
N GLU A 81 -13.82 5.01 -20.87
CA GLU A 81 -13.64 3.55 -20.83
C GLU A 81 -12.46 3.12 -19.95
N ASN A 82 -11.43 3.96 -19.87
CA ASN A 82 -10.22 3.71 -19.09
C ASN A 82 -10.28 4.24 -17.65
N LEU A 83 -11.46 4.64 -17.15
CA LEU A 83 -11.63 5.24 -15.82
C LEU A 83 -10.94 4.44 -14.69
N LEU A 84 -11.02 3.11 -14.76
CA LEU A 84 -10.51 2.19 -13.72
C LEU A 84 -9.25 1.43 -14.15
N GLU A 85 -8.68 1.76 -15.31
CA GLU A 85 -7.50 1.09 -15.83
C GLU A 85 -6.31 1.25 -14.88
N TYR A 86 -6.08 2.47 -14.40
CA TYR A 86 -4.99 2.77 -13.48
C TYR A 86 -5.14 2.04 -12.14
N LEU A 87 -6.36 1.91 -11.62
CA LEU A 87 -6.64 1.13 -10.41
C LEU A 87 -6.28 -0.35 -10.63
N SER A 88 -6.76 -0.94 -11.73
CA SER A 88 -6.47 -2.34 -12.09
C SER A 88 -4.97 -2.61 -12.20
N ILE A 89 -4.23 -1.75 -12.90
CA ILE A 89 -2.78 -1.87 -13.07
C ILE A 89 -2.07 -1.74 -11.72
N SER A 90 -2.45 -0.74 -10.92
CA SER A 90 -1.85 -0.50 -9.61
C SER A 90 -1.98 -1.70 -8.69
N ILE A 91 -3.17 -2.30 -8.62
CA ILE A 91 -3.40 -3.50 -7.82
C ILE A 91 -2.51 -4.66 -8.31
N LYS A 92 -2.50 -4.92 -9.62
CA LYS A 92 -1.71 -6.00 -10.23
C LYS A 92 -0.20 -5.84 -10.01
N GLN A 93 0.30 -4.62 -9.82
CA GLN A 93 1.70 -4.35 -9.50
C GLN A 93 2.02 -4.54 -8.02
N ILE A 94 1.08 -4.23 -7.13
CA ILE A 94 1.35 -4.20 -5.69
C ILE A 94 1.14 -5.57 -5.05
N THR A 95 0.09 -6.31 -5.43
CA THR A 95 -0.20 -7.60 -4.80
C THR A 95 0.96 -8.61 -4.89
N PRO A 96 1.75 -8.70 -5.98
CA PRO A 96 2.93 -9.56 -6.01
C PRO A 96 4.03 -9.08 -5.05
N SER A 97 4.24 -7.76 -4.95
CA SER A 97 5.27 -7.19 -4.06
C SER A 97 4.97 -7.46 -2.59
N LEU A 98 3.71 -7.37 -2.18
CA LEU A 98 3.24 -7.77 -0.85
C LEU A 98 3.51 -9.25 -0.60
N ARG A 99 3.26 -10.12 -1.59
CA ARG A 99 3.52 -11.56 -1.44
C ARG A 99 4.99 -11.94 -1.33
N SER A 100 5.88 -11.17 -1.96
CA SER A 100 7.31 -11.49 -2.01
C SER A 100 8.10 -11.16 -0.75
N LEU A 101 7.50 -10.45 0.21
CA LEU A 101 8.21 -9.95 1.38
C LEU A 101 8.39 -11.06 2.45
N ASP A 102 9.58 -11.13 3.05
CA ASP A 102 9.80 -12.00 4.20
C ASP A 102 9.29 -11.34 5.49
N TYR A 103 8.20 -11.89 6.03
CA TYR A 103 7.54 -11.41 7.25
C TYR A 103 8.04 -12.07 8.53
N ASN A 104 9.12 -12.86 8.48
CA ASN A 104 9.71 -13.49 9.67
C ASN A 104 10.49 -12.58 10.65
N PRO A 105 10.93 -11.34 10.36
CA PRO A 105 11.82 -10.61 11.26
C PRO A 105 11.11 -9.98 12.47
N VAL A 106 10.18 -10.70 13.09
CA VAL A 106 9.39 -10.19 14.22
C VAL A 106 9.58 -11.05 15.45
N ILE A 107 10.37 -10.53 16.41
CA ILE A 107 10.49 -11.13 17.75
C ILE A 107 9.08 -11.20 18.36
N PRO A 108 8.65 -12.36 18.87
CA PRO A 108 7.30 -12.53 19.41
C PRO A 108 7.06 -11.58 20.59
N ASN A 109 6.24 -10.57 20.36
CA ASN A 109 5.69 -9.66 21.36
C ASN A 109 4.28 -9.21 20.94
N ASN A 110 3.58 -8.45 21.78
CA ASN A 110 2.21 -8.01 21.46
C ASN A 110 2.14 -7.20 20.16
N ARG A 111 3.15 -6.38 19.87
CA ARG A 111 3.23 -5.59 18.63
C ARG A 111 3.39 -6.48 17.39
N ALA A 112 4.22 -7.50 17.51
CA ALA A 112 4.43 -8.51 16.48
C ALA A 112 3.15 -9.26 16.13
N ARG A 113 2.31 -9.52 17.14
CA ARG A 113 1.04 -10.21 16.96
C ARG A 113 0.06 -9.40 16.13
N VAL A 114 -0.02 -8.09 16.35
CA VAL A 114 -0.89 -7.20 15.55
C VAL A 114 -0.44 -7.18 14.10
N ILE A 115 0.86 -6.99 13.85
CA ILE A 115 1.43 -7.01 12.49
C ILE A 115 1.18 -8.37 11.81
N LYS A 116 1.34 -9.48 12.55
CA LYS A 116 1.04 -10.82 12.03
C LYS A 116 -0.43 -10.99 11.67
N ASN A 117 -1.36 -10.45 12.47
CA ASN A 117 -2.78 -10.51 12.18
C ASN A 117 -3.15 -9.70 10.93
N ILE A 118 -2.56 -8.51 10.76
CA ILE A 118 -2.67 -7.71 9.53
C ILE A 118 -2.22 -8.55 8.32
N ILE A 119 -1.03 -9.16 8.40
CA ILE A 119 -0.52 -10.01 7.32
C ILE A 119 -1.47 -11.19 7.04
N ILE A 120 -1.99 -11.86 8.07
CA ILE A 120 -2.96 -12.94 7.88
C ILE A 120 -4.21 -12.45 7.16
N ARG A 121 -4.80 -11.32 7.55
CA ARG A 121 -5.99 -10.74 6.87
C ARG A 121 -5.67 -10.38 5.43
N LEU A 122 -4.54 -9.71 5.22
CA LEU A 122 -4.09 -9.27 3.90
C LEU A 122 -4.00 -10.45 2.93
N PHE A 123 -3.39 -11.57 3.34
CA PHE A 123 -3.20 -12.73 2.48
C PHE A 123 -4.42 -13.65 2.36
N SER A 124 -5.23 -13.77 3.42
CA SER A 124 -6.40 -14.66 3.42
C SER A 124 -7.63 -14.04 2.76
N SER A 125 -7.73 -12.71 2.73
CA SER A 125 -8.96 -12.02 2.35
C SER A 125 -8.71 -10.83 1.41
N GLU A 126 -7.87 -9.88 1.81
CA GLU A 126 -7.83 -8.57 1.13
C GLU A 126 -7.14 -8.63 -0.24
N ILE A 127 -5.99 -9.30 -0.35
CA ILE A 127 -5.28 -9.48 -1.62
C ILE A 127 -6.16 -10.22 -2.66
N PRO A 128 -6.77 -11.37 -2.34
CA PRO A 128 -7.68 -12.03 -3.29
C PRO A 128 -8.83 -11.13 -3.75
N GLN A 129 -9.41 -10.34 -2.84
CA GLN A 129 -10.50 -9.41 -3.20
C GLN A 129 -10.00 -8.24 -4.06
N LEU A 130 -8.81 -7.71 -3.78
CA LEU A 130 -8.16 -6.70 -4.64
C LEU A 130 -7.92 -7.26 -6.04
N GLU A 131 -7.41 -8.49 -6.16
CA GLU A 131 -7.17 -9.12 -7.45
C GLU A 131 -8.47 -9.37 -8.23
N SER A 132 -9.53 -9.79 -7.55
CA SER A 132 -10.87 -9.85 -8.14
C SER A 132 -11.29 -8.49 -8.68
N LEU A 133 -11.25 -7.44 -7.85
CA LEU A 133 -11.60 -6.08 -8.25
C LEU A 133 -10.78 -5.61 -9.47
N ALA A 134 -9.48 -5.90 -9.50
CA ALA A 134 -8.61 -5.56 -10.63
C ALA A 134 -9.02 -6.29 -11.92
N GLY A 135 -9.54 -7.51 -11.83
CA GLY A 135 -10.19 -8.21 -12.94
C GLY A 135 -11.51 -7.56 -13.32
N ASP A 136 -12.37 -7.30 -12.34
CA ASP A 136 -13.73 -6.80 -12.52
C ASP A 136 -13.79 -5.38 -13.12
N CYS A 137 -12.71 -4.60 -13.01
CA CYS A 137 -12.58 -3.30 -13.69
C CYS A 137 -12.83 -3.38 -15.21
N ILE A 138 -12.63 -4.54 -15.85
CA ILE A 138 -12.92 -4.74 -17.29
C ILE A 138 -14.40 -4.65 -17.62
N TYR A 139 -15.29 -4.86 -16.64
CA TYR A 139 -16.73 -4.80 -16.90
C TYR A 139 -17.22 -3.39 -17.20
N LEU A 140 -16.49 -2.34 -16.79
CA LEU A 140 -16.87 -0.96 -17.12
C LEU A 140 -16.81 -0.68 -18.64
N PRO A 141 -15.68 -0.89 -19.35
CA PRO A 141 -15.66 -0.72 -20.80
C PRO A 141 -16.59 -1.70 -21.53
N ILE A 142 -16.82 -2.91 -21.00
CA ILE A 142 -17.84 -3.83 -21.56
C ILE A 142 -19.22 -3.19 -21.47
N ALA A 143 -19.62 -2.70 -20.30
CA ALA A 143 -20.93 -2.09 -20.08
C ALA A 143 -21.15 -0.83 -20.95
N ILE A 144 -20.12 0.00 -21.10
CA ILE A 144 -20.16 1.16 -21.99
C ILE A 144 -20.39 0.72 -23.44
N ASN A 145 -19.68 -0.30 -23.91
CA ASN A 145 -19.85 -0.80 -25.27
C ASN A 145 -21.19 -1.50 -25.49
N THR A 146 -21.75 -2.16 -24.45
CA THR A 146 -23.12 -2.70 -24.49
C THR A 146 -24.14 -1.59 -24.66
N ASP A 147 -24.07 -0.52 -23.86
CA ASP A 147 -24.98 0.62 -23.98
C ASP A 147 -24.86 1.32 -25.35
N LYS A 148 -23.63 1.46 -25.90
CA LYS A 148 -23.42 1.97 -27.26
C LYS A 148 -24.09 1.08 -28.31
N LEU A 149 -23.94 -0.24 -28.19
CA LEU A 149 -24.48 -1.19 -29.16
C LEU A 149 -26.02 -1.20 -29.14
N GLU A 150 -26.63 -1.15 -27.96
CA GLU A 150 -28.09 -1.04 -27.80
C GLU A 150 -28.61 0.25 -28.44
N ALA A 151 -27.94 1.38 -28.22
CA ALA A 151 -28.34 2.66 -28.82
C ALA A 151 -28.18 2.66 -30.36
N LEU A 152 -27.10 2.07 -30.90
CA LEU A 152 -26.93 1.88 -32.35
C LEU A 152 -28.04 1.01 -32.95
N GLN A 153 -28.44 -0.07 -32.25
CA GLN A 153 -29.55 -0.94 -32.68
C GLN A 153 -30.89 -0.21 -32.70
N ASN A 154 -31.09 0.76 -31.80
CA ASN A 154 -32.26 1.63 -31.76
C ASN A 154 -32.23 2.76 -32.81
N GLY A 155 -31.18 2.80 -33.65
CA GLY A 155 -31.07 3.77 -34.74
C GLY A 155 -30.45 5.11 -34.33
N GLU A 156 -29.83 5.23 -33.15
CA GLU A 156 -29.10 6.43 -32.76
C GLU A 156 -27.70 6.46 -33.41
N PRO A 157 -27.42 7.41 -34.32
CA PRO A 157 -26.09 7.54 -34.89
C PRO A 157 -25.14 8.18 -33.86
N ASN A 158 -23.99 7.54 -33.61
CA ASN A 158 -22.95 7.99 -32.67
C ASN A 158 -23.44 8.17 -31.22
N PRO A 159 -23.88 7.08 -30.55
CA PRO A 159 -24.40 7.19 -29.20
C PRO A 159 -23.32 7.59 -28.20
N VAL A 160 -23.67 8.55 -27.35
CA VAL A 160 -22.85 9.00 -26.24
C VAL A 160 -23.34 8.34 -24.97
N VAL A 161 -22.49 7.52 -24.36
CA VAL A 161 -22.81 6.82 -23.10
C VAL A 161 -22.52 7.73 -21.92
N MET A 162 -23.53 7.89 -21.07
CA MET A 162 -23.47 8.70 -19.87
C MET A 162 -23.44 7.80 -18.63
N SER A 163 -23.07 8.35 -17.48
CA SER A 163 -23.00 7.57 -16.23
C SER A 163 -24.34 7.03 -15.74
N LEU A 164 -25.46 7.53 -16.26
CA LEU A 164 -26.80 7.02 -16.00
C LEU A 164 -27.30 6.00 -17.04
N SER A 165 -26.53 5.70 -18.10
CA SER A 165 -26.88 4.65 -19.06
C SER A 165 -27.05 3.29 -18.34
N PRO A 166 -28.00 2.44 -18.76
CA PRO A 166 -28.49 1.34 -17.92
C PRO A 166 -27.40 0.37 -17.44
N ASN A 167 -26.58 -0.14 -18.37
CA ASN A 167 -25.53 -1.09 -18.02
C ASN A 167 -24.36 -0.38 -17.33
N THR A 168 -23.96 0.79 -17.84
CA THR A 168 -22.87 1.60 -17.28
C THR A 168 -23.14 2.01 -15.84
N ASN A 169 -24.35 2.49 -15.53
CA ASN A 169 -24.75 2.91 -14.19
C ASN A 169 -24.71 1.75 -13.20
N LYS A 170 -25.26 0.61 -13.60
CA LYS A 170 -25.29 -0.60 -12.78
C LYS A 170 -23.87 -1.08 -12.47
N THR A 171 -23.01 -1.14 -13.47
CA THR A 171 -21.61 -1.54 -13.31
C THR A 171 -20.82 -0.57 -12.44
N LEU A 172 -20.99 0.75 -12.62
CA LEU A 172 -20.35 1.76 -11.79
C LEU A 172 -20.75 1.62 -10.31
N LYS A 173 -22.03 1.37 -10.02
CA LYS A 173 -22.51 1.17 -8.64
C LYS A 173 -21.88 -0.07 -8.00
N LEU A 174 -21.93 -1.21 -8.68
CA LEU A 174 -21.37 -2.47 -8.17
C LEU A 174 -19.87 -2.35 -7.90
N LEU A 175 -19.11 -1.81 -8.86
CA LEU A 175 -17.67 -1.59 -8.68
C LEU A 175 -17.39 -0.60 -7.53
N ASN A 176 -18.21 0.43 -7.36
CA ASN A 176 -18.05 1.38 -6.27
C ASN A 176 -18.29 0.76 -4.89
N ASP A 177 -19.28 -0.13 -4.78
CA ASP A 177 -19.56 -0.86 -3.54
C ASP A 177 -18.37 -1.76 -3.14
N ASP A 178 -17.77 -2.45 -4.11
CA ASP A 178 -16.56 -3.24 -3.90
C ASP A 178 -15.35 -2.38 -3.50
N ILE A 179 -15.15 -1.26 -4.18
CA ILE A 179 -14.11 -0.28 -3.86
C ILE A 179 -14.28 0.23 -2.42
N LEU A 180 -15.51 0.59 -2.02
CA LEU A 180 -15.79 1.10 -0.67
C LEU A 180 -15.51 0.05 0.40
N ARG A 181 -15.94 -1.20 0.16
CA ARG A 181 -15.69 -2.33 1.06
C ARG A 181 -14.19 -2.56 1.26
N LEU A 182 -13.43 -2.65 0.16
CA LEU A 182 -11.98 -2.89 0.20
C LEU A 182 -11.24 -1.72 0.85
N LYS A 183 -11.65 -0.48 0.55
CA LYS A 183 -11.08 0.71 1.17
C LYS A 183 -11.23 0.68 2.70
N ALA A 184 -12.38 0.26 3.21
CA ALA A 184 -12.63 0.16 4.65
C ALA A 184 -11.76 -0.92 5.32
N LEU A 185 -11.56 -2.07 4.67
CA LEU A 185 -10.66 -3.12 5.19
C LEU A 185 -9.22 -2.61 5.30
N ILE A 186 -8.70 -2.03 4.22
CA ILE A 186 -7.34 -1.48 4.18
C ILE A 186 -7.17 -0.34 5.20
N LEU A 187 -8.19 0.49 5.41
CA LEU A 187 -8.16 1.56 6.41
C LEU A 187 -7.94 1.02 7.84
N ILE A 188 -8.61 -0.09 8.18
CA ILE A 188 -8.44 -0.75 9.49
C ILE A 188 -6.98 -1.19 9.64
N ASP A 189 -6.43 -1.86 8.63
CA ASP A 189 -5.06 -2.36 8.65
C ASP A 189 -4.01 -1.24 8.76
N ILE A 190 -4.19 -0.14 8.03
CA ILE A 190 -3.31 1.05 8.14
C ILE A 190 -3.37 1.64 9.55
N THR A 191 -4.58 1.75 10.12
CA THR A 191 -4.79 2.36 11.43
C THR A 191 -4.16 1.51 12.54
N GLU A 192 -4.37 0.20 12.50
CA GLU A 192 -3.73 -0.76 13.42
C GLU A 192 -2.20 -0.74 13.28
N LEU A 193 -1.68 -0.70 12.05
CA LEU A 193 -0.25 -0.64 11.78
C LEU A 193 0.37 0.67 12.31
N ASN A 194 -0.29 1.80 12.10
CA ASN A 194 0.19 3.08 12.58
C ASN A 194 0.19 3.12 14.13
N ALA A 195 -0.85 2.59 14.78
CA ALA A 195 -0.92 2.52 16.24
C ALA A 195 0.18 1.64 16.84
N VAL A 196 0.43 0.46 16.26
CA VAL A 196 1.46 -0.47 16.77
C VAL A 196 2.89 0.04 16.52
N CYS A 197 3.06 0.92 15.53
CA CYS A 197 4.30 1.63 15.24
C CYS A 197 4.39 3.00 15.94
N ASP A 198 3.71 3.19 17.08
CA ASP A 198 3.76 4.39 17.93
C ASP A 198 3.44 5.68 17.15
N ASN A 199 2.53 5.62 16.18
CA ASN A 199 2.15 6.74 15.31
C ASN A 199 3.29 7.36 14.49
N ARG A 200 4.41 6.64 14.29
CA ARG A 200 5.59 7.12 13.55
C ARG A 200 5.26 7.56 12.12
N PHE A 201 4.23 6.99 11.51
CA PHE A 201 3.87 7.28 10.12
C PHE A 201 2.93 8.48 9.97
N HIS A 202 2.42 9.03 11.07
CA HIS A 202 1.49 10.16 11.05
C HIS A 202 0.27 9.93 10.14
N TRP A 203 -0.30 8.72 10.17
CA TRP A 203 -1.39 8.30 9.27
C TRP A 203 -2.51 9.35 9.15
N ASN A 204 -3.00 9.89 10.27
CA ASN A 204 -4.08 10.88 10.28
C ASN A 204 -3.78 12.13 9.42
N ASN A 205 -2.52 12.53 9.29
CA ASN A 205 -2.13 13.66 8.43
C ASN A 205 -2.17 13.24 6.95
N ILE A 206 -1.67 12.04 6.64
CA ILE A 206 -1.66 11.49 5.29
C ILE A 206 -3.09 11.23 4.81
N GLU A 207 -3.94 10.63 5.64
CA GLU A 207 -5.35 10.37 5.34
C GLU A 207 -6.09 11.66 4.98
N ARG A 208 -5.88 12.73 5.74
CA ARG A 208 -6.45 14.05 5.43
C ARG A 208 -5.99 14.56 4.08
N GLN A 209 -4.70 14.46 3.77
CA GLN A 209 -4.17 14.88 2.47
C GLN A 209 -4.77 14.08 1.31
N ILE A 210 -4.97 12.77 1.48
CA ILE A 210 -5.59 11.90 0.47
C ILE A 210 -7.09 12.23 0.31
N THR A 211 -7.79 12.54 1.40
CA THR A 211 -9.25 12.74 1.39
C THR A 211 -9.64 14.15 0.97
N GLN A 212 -8.78 15.15 1.22
CA GLN A 212 -9.05 16.56 0.96
C GLN A 212 -8.46 17.06 -0.36
N VAL A 213 -8.13 16.18 -1.31
CA VAL A 213 -7.64 16.60 -2.63
C VAL A 213 -8.75 17.38 -3.34
N PRO A 214 -8.58 18.69 -3.62
CA PRO A 214 -9.55 19.44 -4.37
C PRO A 214 -9.72 18.81 -5.74
N THR A 215 -10.96 18.73 -6.26
CA THR A 215 -11.17 18.36 -7.66
C THR A 215 -10.39 19.34 -8.53
N PRO A 216 -9.34 18.91 -9.24
CA PRO A 216 -8.54 19.81 -10.03
C PRO A 216 -9.41 20.40 -11.15
N ASP A 217 -9.20 21.68 -11.46
CA ASP A 217 -9.79 22.29 -12.64
C ASP A 217 -9.24 21.60 -13.89
N SER A 218 -10.05 20.71 -14.44
CA SER A 218 -9.77 19.95 -15.66
C SER A 218 -10.25 20.68 -16.91
N SER A 219 -10.69 21.94 -16.81
CA SER A 219 -11.10 22.73 -17.97
C SER A 219 -9.91 23.09 -18.85
N LEU A 220 -10.14 23.08 -20.16
CA LEU A 220 -9.16 23.59 -21.12
C LEU A 220 -8.87 25.07 -20.87
N THR A 221 -9.86 25.84 -20.41
CA THR A 221 -9.71 27.24 -20.05
C THR A 221 -8.72 27.45 -18.90
N GLY A 222 -8.85 26.69 -17.81
CA GLY A 222 -7.90 26.72 -16.70
C GLY A 222 -6.52 26.19 -17.09
N PHE A 223 -6.45 25.22 -18.00
CA PHE A 223 -5.19 24.78 -18.60
C PHE A 223 -4.51 25.89 -19.40
N TRP A 224 -5.20 26.50 -20.37
CA TRP A 224 -4.64 27.57 -21.21
C TRP A 224 -4.24 28.80 -20.40
N ALA A 225 -5.04 29.19 -19.41
CA ALA A 225 -4.75 30.32 -18.53
C ALA A 225 -3.41 30.20 -17.77
N ARG A 226 -2.89 28.97 -17.57
CA ARG A 226 -1.56 28.76 -16.96
C ARG A 226 -0.40 29.09 -17.89
N TYR A 227 -0.64 29.10 -19.20
CA TYR A 227 0.37 29.29 -20.24
C TYR A 227 0.21 30.59 -21.03
N ASP A 228 -0.94 31.25 -20.93
CA ASP A 228 -1.14 32.60 -21.46
C ASP A 228 -0.31 33.61 -20.65
N LYS A 229 0.88 33.93 -21.18
CA LYS A 229 1.80 34.96 -20.66
C LYS A 229 1.33 36.40 -20.91
N SER A 230 0.15 36.58 -21.47
CA SER A 230 -0.44 37.87 -21.83
C SER A 230 -0.99 38.68 -20.64
N GLN A 231 -0.79 38.22 -19.40
CA GLN A 231 -1.10 38.96 -18.15
C GLN A 231 0.13 39.23 -17.26
N LYS A 232 1.27 39.57 -17.85
CA LYS A 232 2.34 40.29 -17.13
C LYS A 232 2.65 41.61 -17.80
#